data_AF-W5WFC0-F1
#
_entry.id   AF-W5WFC0-F1
#
_cell.length_a   1.000
_cell.length_b   1.000
_cell.length_c   1.000
_cell.angle_alpha   90.00
_cell.angle_beta   90.00
_cell.angle_gamma   90.00
#
_symmetry.space_group_name_H-M   'P 1'
#
loop_
_entity.id
_entity.type
_entity.pdbx_description
1 polymer ?
#
loop_
_entity_poly.entity_id
_entity_poly.type
_entity_poly.pdbx_seq_one_letter_code
_entity_poly.pdbx_strand_id
1 'polypeptide(L)'
;MAGLTKVLGWLGFAVVAVIGFSLISRGCASHLKAEGATVQAYFHALGTGDAASACGALADSAQAKLKAQQSAATCQLAVSRLHTSLTQAQREELVKADISVNDAAYAGSRKEITLVGGDPLGYAVVVLSTAGEHEMITDWGWDARQLV
;
A
#
# COMPACT_ATOMS: atom_id res chain seq x y z
N MET A 1 37.41 38.98 50.13
CA MET A 1 36.65 38.34 49.04
C MET A 1 36.99 36.86 49.02
N ALA A 2 35.99 36.03 48.77
CA ALA A 2 35.99 34.57 48.78
C ALA A 2 37.14 33.95 47.93
N GLY A 3 37.56 32.69 48.10
CA GLY A 3 37.02 31.60 48.88
C GLY A 3 37.82 30.31 48.60
N LEU A 4 37.83 29.47 49.63
CA LEU A 4 38.33 28.11 49.78
C LEU A 4 38.42 27.21 48.53
N THR A 5 39.57 26.56 48.38
CA THR A 5 39.77 25.30 47.64
C THR A 5 38.91 24.17 48.21
N LYS A 6 38.14 23.47 47.37
CA LYS A 6 37.75 22.07 47.59
C LYS A 6 37.74 21.31 46.27
N VAL A 7 38.75 20.45 46.13
CA VAL A 7 38.80 19.32 45.21
C VAL A 7 37.84 18.27 45.74
N LEU A 8 36.83 17.87 44.95
CA LEU A 8 36.09 16.61 45.09
C LEU A 8 35.05 16.53 43.98
N GLY A 9 35.08 15.46 43.20
CA GLY A 9 33.92 15.10 42.37
C GLY A 9 34.26 14.60 40.98
N TRP A 10 34.77 13.37 40.93
CA TRP A 10 34.31 12.32 40.01
C TRP A 10 34.35 12.60 38.49
N LEU A 11 35.28 11.91 37.82
CA LEU A 11 35.07 11.13 36.59
C LEU A 11 33.75 11.41 35.85
N GLY A 12 33.72 12.51 35.10
CA GLY A 12 32.70 12.75 34.07
C GLY A 12 32.95 11.83 32.89
N PHE A 13 32.33 10.65 32.94
CA PHE A 13 32.26 9.66 31.88
C PHE A 13 31.97 10.32 30.52
N ALA A 14 32.95 10.34 29.64
CA ALA A 14 32.80 10.67 28.24
C ALA A 14 32.23 9.44 27.50
N VAL A 15 30.93 9.16 27.64
CA VAL A 15 30.21 8.26 26.74
C VAL A 15 28.73 8.66 26.75
N VAL A 16 28.07 8.43 25.62
CA VAL A 16 26.61 8.35 25.40
C VAL A 16 26.00 9.64 24.80
N ALA A 17 25.40 9.64 23.62
CA ALA A 17 25.36 8.67 22.54
C ALA A 17 24.78 9.39 21.32
N VAL A 18 25.28 9.01 20.15
CA VAL A 18 24.65 9.26 18.86
C VAL A 18 23.32 8.49 18.84
N ILE A 19 22.25 9.04 19.40
CA ILE A 19 20.88 8.48 19.31
C ILE A 19 19.96 9.53 18.70
N GLY A 20 20.33 10.02 17.52
CA GLY A 20 19.51 10.96 16.76
C GLY A 20 19.05 10.44 15.39
N PHE A 21 19.69 9.40 14.85
CA PHE A 21 19.58 9.08 13.42
C PHE A 21 18.98 7.71 13.08
N SER A 22 18.64 6.88 14.06
CA SER A 22 18.17 5.51 13.81
C SER A 22 16.64 5.35 13.72
N LEU A 23 15.87 6.43 13.90
CA LEU A 23 14.39 6.38 13.85
C LEU A 23 13.80 6.78 12.49
N ILE A 24 14.58 7.43 11.61
CA ILE A 24 14.07 7.93 10.33
C ILE A 24 13.89 6.79 9.32
N SER A 25 14.74 5.77 9.36
CA SER A 25 14.72 4.67 8.38
C SER A 25 13.54 3.70 8.56
N ARG A 26 12.95 3.61 9.76
CA ARG A 26 11.74 2.81 9.99
C ARG A 26 10.46 3.51 9.52
N GLY A 27 10.42 4.84 9.57
CA GLY A 27 9.25 5.64 9.19
C GLY A 27 8.90 5.55 7.70
N CYS A 28 9.90 5.55 6.81
CA CYS A 28 9.66 5.48 5.36
C CYS A 28 9.10 4.12 4.91
N ALA A 29 9.60 3.01 5.47
CA ALA A 29 9.13 1.67 5.13
C ALA A 29 7.69 1.42 5.63
N SER A 30 7.34 1.90 6.84
CA SER A 30 5.97 1.81 7.35
C SER A 30 4.99 2.70 6.58
N HIS A 31 5.45 3.88 6.12
CA HIS A 31 4.62 4.79 5.33
C HIS A 31 4.28 4.17 3.97
N LEU A 32 5.27 3.63 3.25
CA LEU A 32 5.04 2.97 1.95
C LEU A 32 4.20 1.70 2.06
N LYS A 33 4.32 0.93 3.15
CA LYS A 33 3.43 -0.22 3.41
C LYS A 33 1.99 0.23 3.66
N ALA A 34 1.78 1.36 4.33
CA ALA A 34 0.45 1.94 4.49
C ALA A 34 -0.13 2.40 3.14
N GLU A 35 0.70 2.89 2.21
CA GLU A 35 0.23 3.35 0.91
C GLU A 35 -0.42 2.27 0.05
N GLY A 36 0.03 1.03 0.18
CA GLY A 36 -0.48 -0.12 -0.58
C GLY A 36 -1.56 -0.94 0.14
N ALA A 37 -1.95 -0.58 1.37
CA ALA A 37 -2.79 -1.43 2.21
C ALA A 37 -4.14 -1.79 1.58
N THR A 38 -4.81 -0.81 0.94
CA THR A 38 -6.07 -1.03 0.21
C THR A 38 -5.90 -1.99 -0.96
N VAL A 39 -4.80 -1.84 -1.71
CA VAL A 39 -4.50 -2.72 -2.85
C VAL A 39 -4.14 -4.13 -2.35
N GLN A 40 -3.43 -4.24 -1.23
CA GLN A 40 -3.09 -5.52 -0.62
C GLN A 40 -4.35 -6.24 -0.14
N ALA A 41 -5.27 -5.53 0.52
CA ALA A 41 -6.54 -6.08 0.94
C ALA A 41 -7.38 -6.56 -0.26
N TYR A 42 -7.40 -5.78 -1.34
CA TYR A 42 -8.06 -6.16 -2.59
C TYR A 42 -7.46 -7.43 -3.21
N PHE A 43 -6.12 -7.51 -3.32
CA PHE A 43 -5.43 -8.70 -3.86
C PHE A 43 -5.66 -9.92 -2.98
N HIS A 44 -5.55 -9.77 -1.67
CA HIS A 44 -5.84 -10.86 -0.74
C HIS A 44 -7.27 -11.38 -0.92
N ALA A 45 -8.26 -10.49 -1.03
CA ALA A 45 -9.65 -10.86 -1.27
C ALA A 45 -9.85 -11.56 -2.63
N LEU A 46 -9.18 -11.11 -3.69
CA LEU A 46 -9.18 -11.82 -4.98
C LEU A 46 -8.55 -13.21 -4.86
N GLY A 47 -7.44 -13.35 -4.14
CA GLY A 47 -6.73 -14.61 -3.94
C GLY A 47 -7.55 -15.63 -3.15
N THR A 48 -8.31 -15.19 -2.14
CA THR A 48 -9.20 -16.05 -1.36
C THR A 48 -10.57 -16.28 -1.99
N GLY A 49 -10.93 -15.50 -3.02
CA GLY A 49 -12.25 -15.56 -3.67
C GLY A 49 -13.35 -14.83 -2.89
N ASP A 50 -12.98 -13.98 -1.92
CA ASP A 50 -13.91 -13.12 -1.19
C ASP A 50 -14.38 -11.95 -2.07
N ALA A 51 -15.41 -12.23 -2.86
CA ALA A 51 -16.00 -11.27 -3.77
C ALA A 51 -16.60 -10.03 -3.09
N ALA A 52 -17.07 -10.15 -1.85
CA ALA A 52 -17.67 -9.03 -1.13
C ALA A 52 -16.59 -8.03 -0.71
N SER A 53 -15.51 -8.51 -0.08
CA SER A 53 -14.39 -7.67 0.32
C SER A 53 -13.66 -7.06 -0.89
N ALA A 54 -13.45 -7.85 -1.95
CA ALA A 54 -12.83 -7.35 -3.17
C ALA A 54 -13.65 -6.21 -3.80
N CYS A 55 -14.98 -6.37 -3.93
CA CYS A 55 -15.83 -5.32 -4.47
C CYS A 55 -15.93 -4.09 -3.54
N GLY A 56 -15.89 -4.29 -2.22
CA GLY A 56 -15.91 -3.20 -1.23
C GLY A 56 -14.66 -2.31 -1.28
N ALA A 57 -13.53 -2.81 -1.77
CA ALA A 57 -12.31 -2.03 -1.98
C ALA A 57 -12.32 -1.20 -3.28
N LEU A 58 -13.31 -1.38 -4.15
CA LEU A 58 -13.42 -0.72 -5.45
C LEU A 58 -14.50 0.36 -5.44
N ALA A 59 -14.16 1.54 -5.94
CA ALA A 59 -15.15 2.55 -6.31
C ALA A 59 -15.97 2.09 -7.53
N ASP A 60 -17.12 2.73 -7.78
CA ASP A 60 -18.04 2.35 -8.86
C ASP A 60 -17.38 2.32 -10.25
N SER A 61 -16.45 3.25 -10.53
CA SER A 61 -15.69 3.28 -11.79
C SER A 61 -14.83 2.04 -11.97
N ALA A 62 -14.12 1.64 -10.92
CA ALA A 62 -13.28 0.45 -10.88
C ALA A 62 -14.14 -0.82 -10.98
N GLN A 63 -15.28 -0.88 -10.28
CA GLN A 63 -16.21 -2.01 -10.41
C GLN A 63 -16.74 -2.13 -11.84
N ALA A 64 -17.06 -1.01 -12.50
CA ALA A 64 -17.49 -1.01 -13.89
C ALA A 64 -16.38 -1.50 -14.83
N LYS A 65 -15.13 -1.07 -14.63
CA LYS A 65 -13.95 -1.55 -15.39
C LYS A 65 -13.76 -3.06 -15.22
N LEU A 66 -13.79 -3.57 -13.99
CA LEU A 66 -13.66 -5.00 -13.71
C LEU A 66 -14.78 -5.81 -14.38
N LYS A 67 -16.03 -5.36 -14.24
CA LYS A 67 -17.19 -5.98 -14.90
C LYS A 67 -17.03 -6.06 -16.41
N ALA A 68 -16.57 -4.99 -17.04
CA ALA A 68 -16.33 -4.96 -18.48
C ALA A 68 -15.22 -5.93 -18.89
N GLN A 69 -14.07 -5.92 -18.20
CA GLN A 69 -12.95 -6.81 -18.46
C GLN A 69 -13.33 -8.30 -18.32
N GLN A 70 -14.15 -8.63 -17.32
CA GLN A 70 -14.59 -10.01 -17.05
C GLN A 70 -15.90 -10.37 -17.74
N SER A 71 -16.45 -9.48 -18.57
CA SER A 71 -17.74 -9.63 -19.26
C SER A 71 -18.88 -10.06 -18.32
N ALA A 72 -18.94 -9.48 -17.12
CA ALA A 72 -19.81 -9.88 -16.02
C ALA A 72 -20.85 -8.81 -15.67
N ALA A 73 -22.07 -9.25 -15.29
CA ALA A 73 -23.17 -8.34 -14.96
C ALA A 73 -22.98 -7.63 -13.61
N THR A 74 -22.36 -8.30 -12.64
CA THR A 74 -22.13 -7.81 -11.28
C THR A 74 -20.66 -7.84 -10.91
N CYS A 75 -20.24 -7.00 -9.97
CA CYS A 75 -18.86 -6.99 -9.48
C CYS A 75 -18.48 -8.34 -8.88
N GLN A 76 -19.38 -8.97 -8.12
CA GLN A 76 -19.09 -10.25 -7.46
C GLN A 76 -18.84 -11.36 -8.48
N LEU A 77 -19.65 -11.42 -9.55
CA LEU A 77 -19.44 -12.38 -10.63
C LEU A 77 -18.12 -12.10 -11.37
N ALA A 78 -17.77 -10.83 -11.55
CA ALA A 78 -16.50 -10.43 -12.16
C ALA A 78 -15.31 -10.92 -11.30
N VAL A 79 -15.37 -10.72 -9.99
CA VAL A 79 -14.36 -11.21 -9.04
C VAL A 79 -14.28 -12.74 -9.06
N SER A 80 -15.42 -13.44 -9.01
CA SER A 80 -15.41 -14.91 -9.06
C SER A 80 -14.79 -15.43 -10.36
N ARG A 81 -15.07 -14.80 -11.51
CA ARG A 81 -14.45 -15.17 -12.80
C ARG A 81 -12.96 -14.89 -12.83
N LEU A 82 -12.54 -13.73 -12.31
CA LEU A 82 -11.13 -13.41 -12.20
C LEU A 82 -10.42 -14.44 -11.32
N HIS A 83 -10.95 -14.73 -10.13
CA HIS A 83 -10.41 -15.73 -9.20
C HIS A 83 -10.28 -17.12 -9.83
N THR A 84 -11.28 -17.57 -10.59
CA THR A 84 -11.24 -18.89 -11.26
C THR A 84 -10.33 -18.92 -12.48
N SER A 85 -10.09 -17.77 -13.13
CA SER A 85 -9.12 -17.66 -14.23
C SER A 85 -7.67 -17.76 -13.75
N LEU A 86 -7.40 -17.46 -12.48
CA LEU A 86 -6.08 -17.56 -11.88
C LEU A 86 -5.71 -19.02 -11.61
N THR A 87 -4.43 -19.33 -11.76
CA THR A 87 -3.87 -20.59 -11.25
C THR A 87 -3.82 -20.60 -9.72
N GLN A 88 -3.69 -21.78 -9.12
CA GLN A 88 -3.50 -21.91 -7.67
C GLN A 88 -2.29 -21.11 -7.18
N ALA A 89 -1.16 -21.15 -7.90
CA ALA A 89 0.04 -20.40 -7.56
C ALA A 89 -0.21 -18.89 -7.58
N GLN A 90 -0.91 -18.37 -8.59
CA GLN A 90 -1.25 -16.94 -8.66
C GLN A 90 -2.18 -16.51 -7.52
N ARG A 91 -3.17 -17.34 -7.17
CA ARG A 91 -4.04 -17.05 -6.01
C ARG A 91 -3.25 -17.00 -4.71
N GLU A 92 -2.39 -17.98 -4.48
CA GLU A 92 -1.54 -18.02 -3.30
C GLU A 92 -0.58 -16.83 -3.25
N GLU A 93 -0.05 -16.41 -4.39
CA GLU A 93 0.78 -15.21 -4.49
C GLU A 93 -0.03 -13.97 -4.10
N LEU A 94 -1.26 -13.81 -4.59
CA LEU A 94 -2.11 -12.67 -4.20
C LEU A 94 -2.45 -12.65 -2.71
N VAL A 95 -2.55 -13.81 -2.06
CA VAL A 95 -2.80 -13.92 -0.62
C VAL A 95 -1.54 -13.60 0.19
N LYS A 96 -0.36 -14.04 -0.27
CA LYS A 96 0.90 -13.96 0.48
C LYS A 96 1.73 -12.71 0.17
N ALA A 97 1.52 -12.10 -0.99
CA ALA A 97 2.34 -11.00 -1.47
C ALA A 97 2.16 -9.76 -0.59
N ASP A 98 3.28 -9.28 -0.05
CA ASP A 98 3.38 -7.90 0.42
C ASP A 98 3.53 -7.01 -0.82
N ILE A 99 2.55 -6.13 -1.05
CA ILE A 99 2.62 -5.20 -2.18
C ILE A 99 3.78 -4.23 -1.94
N SER A 100 4.75 -4.27 -2.84
CA SER A 100 5.87 -3.34 -2.86
C SER A 100 5.52 -2.15 -3.74
N VAL A 101 5.30 -0.99 -3.13
CA VAL A 101 5.08 0.28 -3.84
C VAL A 101 6.43 0.85 -4.23
N ASN A 102 6.64 1.04 -5.54
CA ASN A 102 7.85 1.65 -6.09
C ASN A 102 7.81 3.18 -5.92
N ASP A 103 6.65 3.78 -6.17
CA ASP A 103 6.45 5.22 -6.17
C ASP A 103 4.98 5.55 -5.86
N ALA A 104 4.74 6.72 -5.27
CA ALA A 104 3.41 7.22 -4.95
C ALA A 104 3.31 8.73 -5.22
N ALA A 105 2.34 9.12 -6.05
CA ALA A 105 2.04 10.51 -6.39
C ALA A 105 0.67 10.92 -5.87
N TYR A 106 0.52 12.16 -5.40
CA TYR A 106 -0.71 12.66 -4.78
C TYR A 106 -1.17 13.96 -5.45
N ALA A 107 -2.47 14.05 -5.70
CA ALA A 107 -3.14 15.27 -6.14
C ALA A 107 -4.50 15.41 -5.46
N GLY A 108 -4.56 16.19 -4.38
CA GLY A 108 -5.77 16.32 -3.57
C GLY A 108 -6.14 14.98 -2.92
N SER A 109 -7.35 14.49 -3.19
CA SER A 109 -7.83 13.18 -2.71
C SER A 109 -7.42 12.01 -3.60
N ARG A 110 -6.74 12.26 -4.72
CA ARG A 110 -6.25 11.22 -5.64
C ARG A 110 -4.84 10.82 -5.27
N LYS A 111 -4.60 9.51 -5.29
CA LYS A 111 -3.29 8.88 -5.09
C LYS A 111 -3.01 7.92 -6.23
N GLU A 112 -1.85 8.01 -6.86
CA GLU A 112 -1.39 7.05 -7.87
C GLU A 112 -0.20 6.30 -7.29
N ILE A 113 -0.30 4.96 -7.18
CA ILE A 113 0.81 4.12 -6.74
C ILE A 113 1.32 3.28 -7.90
N THR A 114 2.63 3.18 -8.03
CA THR A 114 3.30 2.30 -8.99
C THR A 114 3.81 1.07 -8.25
N LEU A 115 3.48 -0.13 -8.72
CA LEU A 115 3.88 -1.39 -8.08
C LEU A 115 5.24 -1.87 -8.62
N VAL A 116 6.08 -2.42 -7.73
CA VAL A 116 7.35 -3.06 -8.14
C VAL A 116 7.05 -4.41 -8.78
N GLY A 117 7.57 -4.63 -9.99
CA GLY A 117 7.66 -5.97 -10.59
C GLY A 117 6.44 -6.48 -11.35
N GLY A 118 5.34 -5.72 -11.41
CA GLY A 118 4.08 -6.18 -12.01
C GLY A 118 3.45 -7.28 -11.15
N ASP A 119 2.25 -7.06 -10.63
CA ASP A 119 1.59 -8.05 -9.79
C ASP A 119 0.99 -9.20 -10.63
N PRO A 120 0.49 -10.29 -10.00
CA PRO A 120 -0.10 -11.43 -10.72
C PRO A 120 -1.27 -11.09 -11.65
N LEU A 121 -1.90 -9.92 -11.48
CA LEU A 121 -2.96 -9.38 -12.32
C LEU A 121 -2.44 -8.44 -13.42
N GLY A 122 -1.14 -8.13 -13.43
CA GLY A 122 -0.48 -7.28 -14.41
C GLY A 122 -0.72 -5.78 -14.21
N TYR A 123 -1.09 -5.33 -13.02
CA TYR A 123 -1.27 -3.92 -12.71
C TYR A 123 0.09 -3.29 -12.39
N ALA A 124 0.52 -2.37 -13.26
CA ALA A 124 1.74 -1.59 -13.02
C ALA A 124 1.46 -0.34 -12.18
N VAL A 125 0.29 0.27 -12.38
CA VAL A 125 -0.17 1.49 -11.71
C VAL A 125 -1.56 1.24 -11.17
N VAL A 126 -1.81 1.65 -9.93
CA VAL A 126 -3.12 1.61 -9.29
C VAL A 126 -3.46 3.00 -8.81
N VAL A 127 -4.68 3.44 -9.11
CA VAL A 127 -5.19 4.75 -8.74
C VAL A 127 -6.19 4.59 -7.61
N LEU A 128 -5.94 5.30 -6.54
CA LEU A 128 -6.76 5.34 -5.35
C LEU A 128 -7.38 6.73 -5.17
N SER A 129 -8.54 6.76 -4.55
CA SER A 129 -9.12 7.99 -4.04
C SER A 129 -9.52 7.82 -2.59
N THR A 130 -9.30 8.86 -1.80
CA THR A 130 -9.78 8.92 -0.42
C THR A 130 -11.16 9.57 -0.39
N ALA A 131 -12.16 8.85 0.11
CA ALA A 131 -13.51 9.34 0.39
C ALA A 131 -13.77 9.24 1.91
N GLY A 132 -13.57 10.36 2.63
CA GLY A 132 -13.61 10.37 4.09
C GLY A 132 -12.39 9.67 4.68
N GLU A 133 -12.59 8.68 5.55
CA GLU A 133 -11.51 7.84 6.10
C GLU A 133 -11.25 6.58 5.26
N HIS A 134 -12.02 6.37 4.19
CA HIS A 134 -11.91 5.17 3.36
C HIS A 134 -11.18 5.48 2.07
N GLU A 135 -10.13 4.71 1.81
CA GLU A 135 -9.46 4.68 0.53
C GLU A 135 -10.06 3.58 -0.35
N MET A 136 -10.27 3.90 -1.62
CA MET A 136 -10.83 2.97 -2.60
C MET A 136 -10.01 3.00 -3.88
N ILE A 137 -9.92 1.86 -4.55
CA ILE A 137 -9.34 1.78 -5.90
C ILE A 137 -10.36 2.33 -6.88
N THR A 138 -9.93 3.28 -7.71
CA THR A 138 -10.79 3.94 -8.71
C THR A 138 -10.45 3.53 -10.13
N ASP A 139 -9.18 3.16 -10.38
CA ASP A 139 -8.68 2.71 -11.67
C ASP A 139 -7.34 1.96 -11.53
N TRP A 140 -6.88 1.29 -12.59
CA TRP A 140 -5.58 0.62 -12.67
C TRP A 140 -5.12 0.47 -14.12
N GLY A 141 -3.82 0.24 -14.32
CA GLY A 141 -3.19 0.07 -15.62
C GLY A 141 -2.39 1.31 -16.05
N TRP A 142 -1.58 1.16 -17.10
CA TRP A 142 -0.75 2.26 -17.62
C TRP A 142 -1.59 3.43 -18.16
N ASP A 143 -2.77 3.13 -18.68
CA ASP A 143 -3.79 4.09 -19.12
C ASP A 143 -4.35 4.94 -17.97
N ALA A 144 -4.21 4.49 -16.72
CA ALA A 144 -4.77 5.17 -15.56
C ALA A 144 -3.85 6.28 -15.00
N ARG A 145 -2.58 6.36 -15.43
CA ARG A 145 -1.61 7.36 -14.94
C ARG A 145 -1.99 8.76 -15.46
N GLN A 146 -2.18 9.71 -14.56
CA GLN A 146 -2.56 11.09 -14.90
C GLN A 146 -1.66 12.13 -14.21
N LEU A 147 -0.85 11.71 -13.23
CA LEU A 147 0.12 12.57 -12.56
C LEU A 147 1.51 12.25 -13.13
N VAL A 148 2.13 13.23 -13.80
CA VAL A 148 3.47 13.16 -14.40
C VAL A 148 4.31 14.32 -13.91
#